data_AF-A0A2S9FNC4-F1
#
_entry.id   AF-A0A2S9FNC4-F1
#
_cell.length_a   1.000
_cell.length_b   1.000
_cell.length_c   1.000
_cell.angle_alpha   90.00
_cell.angle_beta   90.00
_cell.angle_gamma   90.00
#
_symmetry.space_group_name_H-M   'P 1'
#
loop_
_entity.id
_entity.type
_entity.pdbx_description
1 polymer ?
#
loop_
_entity_poly.entity_id
_entity_poly.type
_entity_poly.pdbx_seq_one_letter_code
_entity_poly.pdbx_strand_id
1 'polypeptide(L)'
;FAGLADSTLSRDDGYRFMVLGRAIERVDMTVRLLLSRVGDSASSPAWVTVLRSAGAHDTYLRTYRGVLDAGRVVEFMLLDRLFPRSVMYSLRLAEHSLDELHKRRLKRVGSTAEAQRLLGRARSELEFLPQG
;
A
#
# COMPACT_ATOMS: atom_id res chain seq x y z
N PHE A 1 5.51 -0.09 18.45
CA PHE A 1 5.03 -1.49 18.41
C PHE A 1 5.43 -2.23 17.13
N ALA A 2 5.25 -1.68 15.92
CA ALA A 2 5.57 -2.37 14.66
C ALA A 2 7.02 -2.92 14.56
N GLY A 3 8.04 -2.15 14.94
CA GLY A 3 9.44 -2.58 14.83
C GLY A 3 9.89 -3.66 15.83
N LEU A 4 9.24 -3.76 16.99
CA LEU A 4 9.53 -4.82 17.97
C LEU A 4 8.87 -6.14 17.56
N ALA A 5 7.63 -6.07 17.06
CA ALA A 5 6.94 -7.23 16.51
C ALA A 5 7.67 -7.83 15.30
N ASP A 6 8.21 -7.00 14.40
CA ASP A 6 9.00 -7.45 13.24
C ASP A 6 10.33 -8.12 13.61
N SER A 7 10.89 -7.81 14.77
CA SER A 7 12.23 -8.28 15.18
C SER A 7 12.21 -9.47 16.13
N THR A 8 11.12 -9.72 16.86
CA THR A 8 11.06 -10.78 17.89
C THR A 8 10.03 -11.87 17.64
N LEU A 9 9.04 -11.66 16.77
CA LEU A 9 8.04 -12.69 16.48
C LEU A 9 8.60 -13.74 15.53
N SER A 10 8.32 -15.00 15.86
CA SER A 10 8.46 -16.11 14.93
C SER A 10 7.66 -15.83 13.65
N ARG A 11 8.26 -16.09 12.49
CA ARG A 11 7.64 -15.87 11.16
C ARG A 11 6.65 -16.99 10.80
N ASP A 12 5.73 -17.22 11.73
CA ASP A 12 4.66 -18.20 11.65
C ASP A 12 3.40 -17.61 10.99
N ASP A 13 2.32 -18.37 10.98
CA ASP A 13 1.07 -17.97 10.37
C ASP A 13 0.41 -16.79 11.11
N GLY A 14 0.60 -16.67 12.43
CA GLY A 14 0.11 -15.54 13.21
C GLY A 14 0.76 -14.23 12.78
N TYR A 15 2.08 -14.24 12.62
CA TYR A 15 2.82 -13.09 12.09
C TYR A 15 2.34 -12.72 10.67
N ARG A 16 2.20 -13.68 9.77
CA ARG A 16 1.78 -13.42 8.38
C ARG A 16 0.35 -12.89 8.27
N PHE A 17 -0.57 -13.40 9.09
CA PHE A 17 -1.94 -12.89 9.17
C PHE A 17 -1.95 -11.43 9.65
N MET A 18 -1.10 -11.10 10.61
CA MET A 18 -0.93 -9.73 11.10
C MET A 18 -0.35 -8.79 10.04
N VAL A 19 0.66 -9.25 9.27
CA VAL A 19 1.23 -8.47 8.15
C VAL A 19 0.19 -8.24 7.06
N LEU A 20 -0.59 -9.27 6.70
CA LEU A 20 -1.69 -9.17 5.74
C LEU A 20 -2.71 -8.11 6.18
N GLY A 21 -3.19 -8.18 7.43
CA GLY A 21 -4.15 -7.20 7.97
C GLY A 21 -3.62 -5.77 7.93
N ARG A 22 -2.38 -5.55 8.39
CA ARG A 22 -1.73 -4.22 8.35
C ARG A 22 -1.56 -3.69 6.92
N ALA A 23 -1.27 -4.57 5.97
CA ALA A 23 -1.11 -4.18 4.58
C ALA A 23 -2.44 -3.69 3.98
N ILE A 24 -3.55 -4.39 4.28
CA ILE A 24 -4.90 -4.00 3.85
C ILE A 24 -5.33 -2.67 4.51
N GLU A 25 -5.14 -2.53 5.82
CA GLU A 25 -5.44 -1.28 6.53
C GLU A 25 -4.68 -0.08 5.94
N ARG A 26 -3.40 -0.30 5.58
CA ARG A 26 -2.58 0.74 4.96
C ARG A 26 -3.06 1.16 3.58
N VAL A 27 -3.51 0.21 2.75
CA VAL A 27 -4.15 0.51 1.45
C VAL A 27 -5.32 1.46 1.68
N ASP A 28 -6.23 1.07 2.56
CA ASP A 28 -7.43 1.82 2.88
C ASP A 28 -7.12 3.23 3.42
N MET A 29 -6.23 3.34 4.41
CA MET A 29 -5.82 4.64 4.97
C MET A 29 -5.21 5.56 3.90
N THR A 30 -4.37 5.00 3.02
CA THR A 30 -3.71 5.77 1.95
C THR A 30 -4.73 6.30 0.94
N VAL A 31 -5.67 5.45 0.53
CA VAL A 31 -6.77 5.85 -0.37
C VAL A 31 -7.63 6.93 0.29
N ARG A 32 -8.03 6.77 1.55
CA ARG A 32 -8.80 7.82 2.26
C ARG A 32 -8.03 9.14 2.37
N LEU A 33 -6.73 9.08 2.61
CA LEU A 33 -5.89 10.28 2.69
C LEU A 33 -5.86 11.03 1.35
N LEU A 34 -5.72 10.32 0.22
CA LEU A 34 -5.78 10.92 -1.11
C LEU A 34 -7.17 11.47 -1.43
N LEU A 35 -8.23 10.71 -1.13
CA LEU A 35 -9.61 11.13 -1.35
C LEU A 35 -9.99 12.39 -0.55
N SER A 36 -9.35 12.63 0.60
CA SER A 36 -9.55 13.84 1.40
C SER A 36 -9.12 15.14 0.70
N ARG A 37 -8.43 15.05 -0.44
CA ARG A 37 -7.94 16.18 -1.24
C ARG A 37 -8.56 16.28 -2.63
N VAL A 38 -9.55 15.43 -2.93
CA VAL A 38 -10.30 15.54 -4.18
C VAL A 38 -10.97 16.91 -4.23
N GLY A 39 -10.67 17.69 -5.26
CA GLY A 39 -11.16 19.06 -5.46
C GLY A 39 -10.17 20.15 -5.05
N ASP A 40 -9.09 19.84 -4.35
CA ASP A 40 -8.01 20.80 -4.10
C ASP A 40 -7.27 21.12 -5.41
N SER A 41 -6.78 22.37 -5.53
CA SER A 41 -5.90 22.77 -6.64
C SER A 41 -4.67 21.85 -6.74
N ALA A 42 -4.20 21.61 -7.97
CA ALA A 42 -3.00 20.81 -8.21
C ALA A 42 -1.74 21.37 -7.50
N SER A 43 -1.70 22.70 -7.30
CA SER A 43 -0.62 23.41 -6.61
C SER A 43 -0.90 23.66 -5.11
N SER A 44 -1.98 23.09 -4.57
CA SER A 44 -2.38 23.31 -3.17
C SER A 44 -1.27 22.84 -2.20
N PRO A 45 -0.91 23.65 -1.20
CA PRO A 45 -0.01 23.22 -0.12
C PRO A 45 -0.54 22.01 0.66
N ALA A 46 -1.83 21.69 0.57
CA ALA A 46 -2.44 20.53 1.24
C ALA A 46 -1.82 19.19 0.79
N TRP A 47 -1.25 19.13 -0.42
CA TRP A 47 -0.51 17.95 -0.90
C TRP A 47 0.78 17.70 -0.09
N VAL A 48 1.41 18.74 0.43
CA VAL A 48 2.53 18.60 1.39
C VAL A 48 2.05 17.95 2.67
N THR A 49 0.86 18.33 3.15
CA THR A 49 0.25 17.71 4.35
C THR A 49 -0.02 16.23 4.13
N VAL A 50 -0.55 15.83 2.98
CA VAL A 50 -0.71 14.41 2.60
C VAL A 50 0.62 13.66 2.69
N LEU A 51 1.66 14.21 2.04
CA LEU A 51 2.98 13.60 2.07
C LEU A 51 3.54 13.50 3.49
N ARG A 52 3.34 14.50 4.36
CA ARG A 52 3.81 14.47 5.75
C ARG A 52 3.03 13.46 6.60
N SER A 53 1.71 13.42 6.48
CA SER A 53 0.85 12.43 7.15
C SER A 53 1.22 11.01 6.77
N ALA A 54 1.55 10.79 5.50
CA ALA A 54 2.08 9.53 5.00
C ALA A 54 3.60 9.39 5.16
N GLY A 55 4.28 10.26 5.93
CA GLY A 55 5.75 10.34 6.08
C GLY A 55 6.52 9.96 4.81
N ALA A 56 6.06 10.55 3.73
CA ALA A 56 6.41 10.34 2.33
C ALA A 56 7.16 11.56 1.77
N HIS A 57 7.10 12.69 2.48
CA HIS A 57 7.62 13.99 2.07
C HIS A 57 9.07 13.94 1.58
N ASP A 58 10.00 13.45 2.39
CA ASP A 58 11.42 13.48 2.02
C ASP A 58 11.73 12.51 0.88
N THR A 59 11.09 11.33 0.88
CA THR A 59 11.22 10.36 -0.21
C THR A 59 10.68 10.93 -1.52
N TYR A 60 9.51 11.58 -1.47
CA TYR A 60 8.91 12.23 -2.64
C TYR A 60 9.82 13.32 -3.20
N LEU A 61 10.33 14.22 -2.36
CA LEU A 61 11.21 15.30 -2.84
C LEU A 61 12.50 14.76 -3.47
N ARG A 62 13.04 13.63 -2.96
CA ARG A 62 14.18 12.94 -3.56
C ARG A 62 13.84 12.37 -4.94
N THR A 63 12.68 11.72 -5.08
CA THR A 63 12.24 11.11 -6.34
C THR A 63 11.90 12.16 -7.41
N TYR A 64 11.20 13.23 -7.04
CA TYR A 64 10.67 14.25 -7.97
C TYR A 64 11.45 15.57 -7.97
N ARG A 65 12.65 15.59 -7.39
CA ARG A 65 13.58 16.74 -7.37
C ARG A 65 12.94 18.04 -6.86
N GLY A 66 12.10 17.93 -5.84
CA GLY A 66 11.48 19.09 -5.19
C GLY A 66 10.24 19.66 -5.88
N VAL A 67 9.83 19.13 -7.03
CA VAL A 67 8.62 19.63 -7.72
C VAL A 67 7.36 19.11 -7.04
N LEU A 68 6.55 20.02 -6.49
CA LEU A 68 5.23 19.68 -5.95
C LEU A 68 4.17 19.78 -7.05
N ASP A 69 3.54 18.66 -7.35
CA ASP A 69 2.43 18.56 -8.28
C ASP A 69 1.48 17.46 -7.79
N ALA A 70 0.17 17.74 -7.76
CA ALA A 70 -0.83 16.80 -7.27
C ALA A 70 -0.83 15.47 -8.04
N GLY A 71 -0.69 15.52 -9.36
CA GLY A 71 -0.65 14.32 -10.20
C GLY A 71 0.50 13.41 -9.79
N ARG A 72 1.70 13.99 -9.64
CA ARG A 72 2.90 13.26 -9.15
C ARG A 72 2.75 12.74 -7.74
N VAL A 73 2.13 13.50 -6.83
CA VAL A 73 1.87 13.03 -5.46
C VAL A 73 0.92 11.83 -5.46
N VAL A 74 -0.16 11.89 -6.23
CA VAL A 74 -1.12 10.79 -6.37
C VAL A 74 -0.43 9.58 -7.01
N GLU A 75 0.29 9.77 -8.11
CA GLU A 75 1.05 8.72 -8.78
C GLU A 75 2.04 8.04 -7.83
N PHE A 76 2.82 8.82 -7.09
CA PHE A 76 3.76 8.30 -6.09
C PHE A 76 3.08 7.48 -5.01
N MET A 77 2.01 8.02 -4.42
CA MET A 77 1.27 7.37 -3.33
C MET A 77 0.49 6.13 -3.80
N LEU A 78 0.10 6.06 -5.06
CA LEU A 78 -0.56 4.89 -5.63
C LEU A 78 0.43 3.85 -6.11
N LEU A 79 1.43 4.23 -6.91
CA LEU A 79 2.17 3.32 -7.79
C LEU A 79 3.59 3.00 -7.35
N ASP A 80 4.21 3.82 -6.49
CA ASP A 80 5.63 3.65 -6.17
C ASP A 80 5.90 2.25 -5.59
N ARG A 81 6.75 1.48 -6.24
CA ARG A 81 6.95 0.07 -5.87
C ARG A 81 7.91 -0.13 -4.70
N LEU A 82 8.57 0.91 -4.22
CA LEU A 82 9.59 0.86 -3.18
C LEU A 82 9.12 1.52 -1.89
N PHE A 83 8.15 2.42 -1.96
CA PHE A 83 7.63 3.15 -0.82
C PHE A 83 6.64 2.29 -0.02
N PRO A 84 6.93 1.92 1.24
CA PRO A 84 6.10 0.96 1.99
C PRO A 84 4.65 1.38 2.23
N ARG A 85 4.35 2.67 2.09
CA ARG A 85 3.01 3.26 2.23
C ARG A 85 2.32 3.57 0.90
N SER A 86 2.94 3.24 -0.24
CA SER A 86 2.17 3.25 -1.47
C SER A 86 1.13 2.14 -1.49
N VAL A 87 0.05 2.34 -2.25
CA VAL A 87 -0.98 1.32 -2.43
C VAL A 87 -0.39 0.08 -3.13
N MET A 88 0.40 0.27 -4.19
CA MET A 88 1.03 -0.81 -4.95
C MET A 88 1.98 -1.67 -4.10
N TYR A 89 2.78 -1.07 -3.21
CA TYR A 89 3.63 -1.83 -2.29
C TYR A 89 2.77 -2.64 -1.31
N SER A 90 1.76 -1.99 -0.72
CA SER A 90 0.91 -2.60 0.30
C SER A 90 0.10 -3.77 -0.25
N LEU A 91 -0.44 -3.66 -1.47
CA LEU A 91 -1.13 -4.76 -2.16
C LEU A 91 -0.20 -5.95 -2.43
N ARG A 92 1.03 -5.70 -2.91
CA ARG A 92 2.02 -6.78 -3.11
C ARG A 92 2.40 -7.46 -1.80
N LEU A 93 2.54 -6.71 -0.72
CA LEU A 93 2.80 -7.28 0.61
C LEU A 93 1.64 -8.14 1.10
N ALA A 94 0.40 -7.68 0.89
CA ALA A 94 -0.81 -8.44 1.23
C ALA A 94 -0.87 -9.76 0.43
N GLU A 95 -0.69 -9.70 -0.90
CA GLU A 95 -0.67 -10.89 -1.76
C GLU A 95 0.40 -11.89 -1.31
N HIS A 96 1.63 -11.43 -1.09
CA HIS A 96 2.71 -12.29 -0.65
C HIS A 96 2.41 -12.95 0.71
N SER A 97 1.89 -12.18 1.66
CA SER A 97 1.54 -12.70 2.98
C SER A 97 0.43 -13.74 2.92
N LEU A 98 -0.57 -13.52 2.04
CA LEU A 98 -1.67 -14.45 1.82
C LEU A 98 -1.20 -15.75 1.14
N ASP A 99 -0.35 -15.64 0.11
CA ASP A 99 0.22 -16.80 -0.59
C ASP A 99 1.02 -17.70 0.36
N GLU A 100 1.79 -17.10 1.26
CA GLU A 100 2.59 -17.83 2.23
C GLU A 100 1.75 -18.49 3.34
N LEU A 101 0.66 -17.86 3.77
CA LEU A 101 -0.34 -18.50 4.65
C LEU A 101 -0.96 -19.73 3.98
N HIS A 102 -1.21 -19.63 2.67
CA HIS A 102 -1.81 -20.69 1.88
C HIS A 102 -0.90 -21.92 1.75
N LYS A 103 0.40 -21.70 1.49
CA LYS A 103 1.38 -22.80 1.32
C LYS A 103 1.51 -23.69 2.57
N ARG A 104 1.27 -23.14 3.76
CA ARG A 104 1.42 -23.85 5.05
C ARG A 104 0.15 -24.53 5.54
N ARG A 105 -1.03 -24.08 5.09
CA ARG A 105 -2.32 -24.64 5.49
C ARG A 105 -2.77 -25.67 4.44
N LEU A 106 -2.73 -26.95 4.78
CA LEU A 106 -3.24 -28.06 3.95
C LEU A 106 -4.59 -27.67 3.32
N LYS A 107 -4.67 -27.73 1.99
CA LYS A 107 -5.79 -27.28 1.12
C LYS A 107 -7.18 -27.60 1.71
N ARG A 108 -7.77 -26.68 2.47
CA ARG A 108 -9.21 -26.66 2.78
C ARG A 108 -9.85 -25.60 1.88
N VAL A 109 -10.41 -26.07 0.77
CA VAL A 109 -10.87 -25.30 -0.40
C VAL A 109 -12.02 -24.35 -0.04
N GLY A 110 -12.01 -23.12 -0.60
CA GLY A 110 -13.17 -22.21 -0.60
C GLY A 110 -12.81 -20.72 -0.44
N SER A 111 -12.61 -20.25 0.78
CA SER A 111 -12.54 -18.81 1.10
C SER A 111 -11.24 -18.13 0.68
N THR A 112 -10.12 -18.85 0.69
CA THR A 112 -8.81 -18.26 0.44
C THR A 112 -8.54 -18.01 -1.05
N ALA A 113 -9.23 -18.74 -1.94
CA ALA A 113 -9.16 -18.50 -3.39
C ALA A 113 -9.78 -17.14 -3.76
N GLU A 114 -10.87 -16.75 -3.09
CA GLU A 114 -11.52 -15.46 -3.33
C GLU A 114 -10.68 -14.28 -2.84
N ALA A 115 -10.08 -14.38 -1.65
CA ALA A 115 -9.18 -13.34 -1.14
C ALA A 115 -7.99 -13.10 -2.07
N GLN A 116 -7.40 -14.18 -2.62
CA GLN A 116 -6.29 -14.09 -3.54
C GLN A 116 -6.70 -13.47 -4.89
N ARG A 117 -7.91 -13.80 -5.36
CA ARG A 117 -8.51 -13.20 -6.56
C ARG A 117 -8.76 -11.70 -6.38
N LEU A 118 -9.32 -11.28 -5.25
CA LEU A 118 -9.63 -9.87 -4.97
C LEU A 118 -8.36 -9.01 -4.86
N LEU A 119 -7.33 -9.48 -4.13
CA LEU A 119 -6.05 -8.78 -4.05
C LEU A 119 -5.36 -8.72 -5.41
N GLY A 120 -5.28 -9.86 -6.11
CA GLY A 120 -4.73 -9.97 -7.47
C GLY A 120 -5.37 -9.00 -8.45
N ARG A 121 -6.70 -8.89 -8.39
CA ARG A 121 -7.46 -7.95 -9.22
C ARG A 121 -7.12 -6.51 -8.88
N ALA A 122 -7.22 -6.11 -7.60
CA ALA A 122 -6.95 -4.73 -7.19
C ALA A 122 -5.53 -4.27 -7.55
N ARG A 123 -4.53 -5.14 -7.37
CA ARG A 123 -3.14 -4.85 -7.76
C ARG A 123 -3.00 -4.72 -9.28
N SER A 124 -3.63 -5.61 -10.03
CA SER A 124 -3.54 -5.59 -11.51
C SER A 124 -4.24 -4.36 -12.08
N GLU A 125 -5.43 -4.01 -11.58
CA GLU A 125 -6.14 -2.78 -11.97
C GLU A 125 -5.26 -1.54 -11.75
N LEU A 126 -4.50 -1.51 -10.66
CA LEU A 126 -3.58 -0.42 -10.35
C LEU A 126 -2.31 -0.42 -11.22
N GLU A 127 -1.76 -1.61 -11.49
CA GLU A 127 -0.53 -1.76 -12.30
C GLU A 127 -0.73 -1.38 -13.76
N PHE A 128 -1.93 -1.64 -14.30
CA PHE A 128 -2.30 -1.34 -15.68
C PHE A 128 -3.19 -0.10 -15.78
N LEU A 129 -3.10 0.83 -14.82
CA LEU A 129 -3.75 2.13 -14.96
C LEU A 129 -3.24 2.83 -16.23
N PRO A 130 -4.14 3.28 -17.12
CA PRO A 130 -3.72 4.07 -18.28
C PRO A 130 -3.02 5.34 -17.79
N GLN A 131 -1.88 5.67 -18.39
CA GLN A 131 -1.23 6.95 -18.16
C GLN A 131 -2.13 8.02 -18.77
N GLY A 132 -2.70 8.88 -17.91
CA GLY A 132 -3.56 10.00 -18.30
C GLY A 132 -2.76 11.16 -18.90
#